data_AF-A0A533S000-F1
#
_entry.id   AF-A0A533S000-F1
#
_cell.length_a   1.000
_cell.length_b   1.000
_cell.length_c   1.000
_cell.angle_alpha   90.00
_cell.angle_beta   90.00
_cell.angle_gamma   90.00
#
_symmetry.space_group_name_H-M   'P 1'
#
loop_
_entity.id
_entity.type
_entity.pdbx_description
1 polymer ?
#
loop_
_entity_poly.entity_id
_entity_poly.type
_entity_poly.pdbx_seq_one_letter_code
_entity_poly.pdbx_strand_id
1 'polypeptide(L)'
;MSGENVVPRVILGCQPFIGESYQGPERNRVYAERFRDFRNVADVLERAVVRYRVSALAAVPASVSSLAVSFMKAVKVVERRTSVFLSLTPCLSIPLRVKGKPVDDYRRWLTYYEHEKHTDQTGLLEKYLTDPILLTRPNWRENFMETVEHSSPYTSEELNTLTVDYGKIDVALESLKENRILFTEPGSETDFLAATGKVEELW
;
A
#
# COMPACT_ATOMS: atom_id res chain seq x y z
N MET A 1 28.71 10.69 -15.10
CA MET A 1 28.90 10.70 -13.63
C MET A 1 27.76 9.94 -13.01
N SER A 2 28.02 8.72 -12.55
CA SER A 2 27.08 7.91 -11.77
C SER A 2 26.84 8.62 -10.43
N GLY A 3 25.79 9.42 -10.36
CA GLY A 3 25.37 10.02 -9.10
C GLY A 3 24.98 8.90 -8.15
N GLU A 4 25.65 8.81 -7.01
CA GLU A 4 25.17 8.01 -5.89
C GLU A 4 23.69 8.35 -5.67
N ASN A 5 22.82 7.33 -5.72
CA ASN A 5 21.42 7.49 -5.34
C ASN A 5 21.38 7.79 -3.84
N VAL A 6 21.59 9.05 -3.48
CA VAL A 6 21.48 9.50 -2.09
C VAL A 6 20.01 9.38 -1.70
N VAL A 7 19.70 8.36 -0.90
CA VAL A 7 18.38 8.21 -0.29
C VAL A 7 18.13 9.45 0.57
N PRO A 8 17.03 10.18 0.33
CA PRO A 8 16.75 11.40 1.08
C PRO A 8 16.49 11.09 2.55
N ARG A 9 16.90 12.02 3.43
CA ARG A 9 16.71 11.88 4.88
C ARG A 9 15.23 11.84 5.31
N VAL A 10 14.34 12.40 4.49
CA VAL A 10 12.90 12.48 4.75
C VAL A 10 12.16 12.17 3.47
N ILE A 11 11.22 11.23 3.54
CA ILE A 11 10.25 10.91 2.50
C ILE A 11 8.87 11.25 3.08
N LEU A 12 8.11 12.11 2.39
CA LEU A 12 6.78 12.50 2.85
C LEU A 12 5.74 11.46 2.42
N GLY A 13 4.99 10.90 3.36
CA GLY A 13 3.93 9.93 3.10
C GLY A 13 2.77 10.50 2.28
N CYS A 14 2.09 9.64 1.50
CA CYS A 14 0.96 10.05 0.65
C CYS A 14 -0.43 9.72 1.20
N GLN A 15 -0.52 8.90 2.25
CA GLN A 15 -1.79 8.31 2.73
C GLN A 15 -2.94 9.33 2.89
N PRO A 16 -2.74 10.50 3.54
CA PRO A 16 -3.82 11.48 3.67
C PRO A 16 -4.32 12.00 2.31
N PHE A 17 -3.42 12.19 1.34
CA PHE A 17 -3.77 12.72 0.01
C PHE A 17 -4.54 11.71 -0.84
N ILE A 18 -4.40 10.42 -0.53
CA ILE A 18 -5.13 9.34 -1.20
C ILE A 18 -6.37 8.88 -0.42
N GLY A 19 -6.77 9.63 0.61
CA GLY A 19 -7.99 9.39 1.37
C GLY A 19 -7.84 8.44 2.55
N GLU A 20 -6.62 8.02 2.88
CA GLU A 20 -6.37 7.11 3.99
C GLU A 20 -5.91 7.86 5.25
N SER A 21 -6.70 7.72 6.31
CA SER A 21 -6.47 8.39 7.58
C SER A 21 -5.92 7.49 8.67
N TYR A 22 -6.12 6.18 8.54
CA TYR A 22 -5.99 5.20 9.62
C TYR A 22 -6.83 5.52 10.87
N GLN A 23 -7.93 6.26 10.71
CA GLN A 23 -8.85 6.64 11.79
C GLN A 23 -10.30 6.22 11.47
N GLY A 24 -10.46 5.28 10.55
CA GLY A 24 -11.75 4.73 10.14
C GLY A 24 -12.43 5.46 8.97
N PRO A 25 -13.57 4.94 8.52
CA PRO A 25 -14.20 5.33 7.25
C PRO A 25 -14.68 6.79 7.24
N GLU A 26 -15.12 7.31 8.38
CA GLU A 26 -15.61 8.69 8.44
C GLU A 26 -14.48 9.69 8.20
N ARG A 27 -13.32 9.46 8.81
CA ARG A 27 -12.15 10.32 8.59
C ARG A 27 -11.58 10.15 7.18
N ASN A 28 -11.62 8.95 6.63
CA ASN A 28 -11.26 8.70 5.23
C ASN A 28 -12.12 9.53 4.26
N ARG A 29 -13.44 9.64 4.50
CA ARG A 29 -14.33 10.50 3.70
C ARG A 29 -13.94 11.97 3.77
N VAL A 30 -13.60 12.47 4.97
CA VAL A 30 -13.14 13.86 5.14
C VAL A 30 -11.87 14.12 4.33
N TYR A 31 -10.90 13.20 4.36
CA TYR A 31 -9.66 13.33 3.58
C TYR A 31 -9.93 13.23 2.08
N ALA A 32 -10.75 12.27 1.67
CA ALA A 32 -11.14 12.10 0.27
C ALA A 32 -11.82 13.36 -0.28
N GLU A 33 -12.74 13.98 0.45
CA GLU A 33 -13.39 15.23 0.04
C GLU A 33 -12.37 16.38 -0.03
N ARG A 34 -11.56 16.54 1.02
CA ARG A 34 -10.56 17.61 1.11
C ARG A 34 -9.54 17.55 -0.01
N PHE A 35 -9.07 16.35 -0.37
CA PHE A 35 -8.00 16.15 -1.34
C PHE A 35 -8.47 15.67 -2.72
N ARG A 36 -9.79 15.62 -2.95
CA ARG A 36 -10.35 15.40 -4.30
C ARG A 36 -9.82 16.41 -5.30
N ASP A 37 -9.73 17.67 -4.88
CA ASP A 37 -9.13 18.73 -5.69
C ASP A 37 -7.60 18.73 -5.55
N PHE A 38 -6.91 18.45 -6.66
CA PHE A 38 -5.46 18.44 -6.73
C PHE A 38 -4.82 19.76 -6.28
N ARG A 39 -5.53 20.90 -6.35
CA ARG A 39 -5.03 22.20 -5.90
C ARG A 39 -4.75 22.21 -4.39
N ASN A 40 -5.63 21.58 -3.60
CA ASN A 40 -5.44 21.46 -2.15
C ASN A 40 -4.22 20.61 -1.81
N VAL A 41 -3.98 19.55 -2.59
CA VAL A 41 -2.78 18.71 -2.46
C VAL A 41 -1.53 19.52 -2.83
N ALA A 42 -1.57 20.24 -3.96
CA ALA A 42 -0.45 21.04 -4.45
C ALA A 42 -0.03 22.11 -3.44
N ASP A 43 -0.99 22.80 -2.80
CA ASP A 43 -0.68 23.83 -1.80
C ASP A 43 0.02 23.26 -0.56
N VAL A 44 -0.32 22.04 -0.14
CA VAL A 44 0.36 21.35 0.98
C VAL A 44 1.76 20.92 0.56
N LEU A 45 1.89 20.30 -0.61
CA LEU A 45 3.18 19.84 -1.14
C LEU A 45 4.12 21.01 -1.42
N GLU A 46 3.65 22.12 -1.97
CA GLU A 46 4.44 23.32 -2.22
C GLU A 46 5.01 23.88 -0.91
N ARG A 47 4.21 23.92 0.16
CA ARG A 47 4.70 24.29 1.50
C ARG A 47 5.75 23.30 2.01
N ALA A 48 5.55 22.00 1.80
CA ALA A 48 6.51 20.96 2.17
C ALA A 48 7.86 21.16 1.46
N VAL A 49 7.84 21.43 0.17
CA VAL A 49 9.03 21.69 -0.65
C VAL A 49 9.72 22.98 -0.23
N VAL A 50 9.00 24.10 -0.21
CA VAL A 50 9.59 25.43 0.00
C VAL A 50 10.11 25.61 1.44
N ARG A 51 9.33 25.18 2.44
CA ARG A 51 9.69 25.45 3.85
C ARG A 51 10.55 24.35 4.45
N TYR A 52 10.30 23.10 4.09
CA TYR A 52 10.93 21.94 4.73
C TYR A 52 11.88 21.19 3.80
N ARG A 53 12.08 21.69 2.56
CA ARG A 53 13.01 21.13 1.57
C ARG A 53 12.73 19.66 1.27
N VAL A 54 11.47 19.26 1.30
CA VAL A 54 11.04 17.92 0.88
C VAL A 54 11.38 17.75 -0.60
N SER A 55 12.10 16.68 -0.94
CA SER A 55 12.48 16.33 -2.31
C SER A 55 12.02 14.93 -2.73
N ALA A 56 11.37 14.20 -1.84
CA ALA A 56 10.85 12.86 -2.11
C ALA A 56 9.54 12.58 -1.37
N LEU A 57 8.68 11.81 -2.03
CA LEU A 57 7.35 11.47 -1.59
C LEU A 57 7.14 9.95 -1.70
N ALA A 58 6.44 9.35 -0.74
CA ALA A 58 5.77 8.09 -0.98
C ALA A 58 4.66 8.32 -2.01
N ALA A 59 4.31 7.27 -2.75
CA ALA A 59 3.24 7.34 -3.74
C ALA A 59 2.50 6.01 -3.83
N VAL A 60 1.35 6.04 -4.50
CA VAL A 60 0.72 4.86 -5.07
C VAL A 60 0.50 5.12 -6.57
N PRO A 61 0.47 4.07 -7.41
CA PRO A 61 0.15 4.20 -8.82
C PRO A 61 -1.14 4.98 -9.06
N ALA A 62 -1.19 5.79 -10.12
CA ALA A 62 -2.40 6.54 -10.45
C ALA A 62 -3.57 5.61 -10.83
N SER A 63 -3.28 4.36 -11.21
CA SER A 63 -4.28 3.32 -11.48
C SER A 63 -5.07 2.87 -10.25
N VAL A 64 -4.62 3.20 -9.02
CA VAL A 64 -5.26 2.76 -7.78
C VAL A 64 -6.55 3.51 -7.50
N SER A 65 -6.59 4.84 -7.70
CA SER A 65 -7.78 5.64 -7.40
C SER A 65 -7.77 7.01 -8.08
N SER A 66 -8.93 7.65 -8.15
CA SER A 66 -9.04 9.05 -8.61
C SER A 66 -8.27 10.03 -7.72
N LEU A 67 -8.12 9.73 -6.43
CA LEU A 67 -7.30 10.53 -5.51
C LEU A 67 -5.81 10.37 -5.81
N ALA A 68 -5.36 9.16 -6.17
CA ALA A 68 -4.00 8.93 -6.65
C ALA A 68 -3.71 9.75 -7.92
N VAL A 69 -4.66 9.80 -8.87
CA VAL A 69 -4.56 10.68 -10.05
C VAL A 69 -4.42 12.14 -9.65
N SER A 70 -5.26 12.63 -8.73
CA SER A 70 -5.18 14.00 -8.22
C SER A 70 -3.84 14.29 -7.54
N PHE A 71 -3.33 13.36 -6.74
CA PHE A 71 -2.02 13.45 -6.09
C PHE A 71 -0.89 13.56 -7.12
N MET A 72 -0.84 12.67 -8.11
CA MET A 72 0.20 12.69 -9.15
C MET A 72 0.16 13.98 -9.99
N LYS A 73 -1.05 14.49 -10.27
CA LYS A 73 -1.22 15.80 -10.93
C LYS A 73 -0.67 16.93 -10.07
N ALA A 74 -0.93 16.91 -8.76
CA ALA A 74 -0.42 17.90 -7.83
C ALA A 74 1.12 17.90 -7.77
N VAL A 75 1.75 16.72 -7.76
CA VAL A 75 3.21 16.58 -7.84
C VAL A 75 3.75 17.34 -9.05
N LYS A 76 3.26 17.06 -10.26
CA LYS A 76 3.72 17.74 -11.48
C LYS A 76 3.52 19.25 -11.47
N VAL A 77 2.44 19.73 -10.84
CA VAL A 77 2.19 21.17 -10.69
C VAL A 77 3.21 21.80 -9.74
N VAL A 78 3.50 21.16 -8.61
CA VAL A 78 4.49 21.66 -7.64
C VAL A 78 5.89 21.66 -8.22
N GLU A 79 6.29 20.63 -8.97
CA GLU A 79 7.57 20.60 -9.67
C GLU A 79 7.74 21.82 -10.59
N ARG A 80 6.71 22.15 -11.38
CA ARG A 80 6.72 23.33 -12.25
C ARG A 80 6.77 24.65 -11.47
N ARG A 81 6.01 24.77 -10.39
CA ARG A 81 5.94 26.01 -9.58
C ARG A 81 7.23 26.28 -8.82
N THR A 82 7.86 25.23 -8.31
CA THR A 82 9.04 25.35 -7.43
C THR A 82 10.36 25.13 -8.16
N SER A 83 10.33 24.64 -9.40
CA SER A 83 11.52 24.17 -10.14
C SER A 83 12.31 23.08 -9.40
N VAL A 84 11.66 22.35 -8.48
CA VAL A 84 12.23 21.22 -7.76
C VAL A 84 11.60 19.94 -8.29
N PHE A 85 12.43 19.03 -8.80
CA PHE A 85 11.97 17.69 -9.20
C PHE A 85 11.77 16.82 -7.96
N LEU A 86 10.61 16.19 -7.86
CA LEU A 86 10.23 15.34 -6.74
C LEU A 86 10.42 13.88 -7.13
N SER A 87 11.14 13.15 -6.29
CA SER A 87 11.32 11.71 -6.51
C SER A 87 10.24 10.92 -5.76
N LEU A 88 9.78 9.81 -6.32
CA LEU A 88 8.70 9.00 -5.77
C LEU A 88 9.23 7.65 -5.27
N THR A 89 8.65 7.18 -4.17
CA THR A 89 8.76 5.80 -3.67
C THR A 89 7.38 5.14 -3.73
N PRO A 90 6.96 4.62 -4.89
CA PRO A 90 5.64 4.03 -5.03
C PRO A 90 5.54 2.69 -4.30
N CYS A 91 4.45 2.51 -3.55
CA CYS A 91 4.01 1.22 -3.02
C CYS A 91 3.20 0.49 -4.11
N LEU A 92 3.68 -0.68 -4.54
CA LEU A 92 3.07 -1.48 -5.60
C LEU A 92 2.44 -2.74 -5.01
N SER A 93 1.11 -2.87 -5.12
CA SER A 93 0.44 -4.13 -4.81
C SER A 93 0.95 -5.24 -5.72
N ILE A 94 1.20 -6.42 -5.15
CA ILE A 94 1.48 -7.63 -5.94
C ILE A 94 0.17 -8.41 -6.04
N PRO A 95 -0.50 -8.41 -7.20
CA PRO A 95 -1.82 -9.00 -7.36
C PRO A 95 -1.75 -10.53 -7.42
N LEU A 96 -1.71 -11.15 -6.25
CA LEU A 96 -1.64 -12.60 -6.10
C LEU A 96 -2.96 -13.28 -6.42
N ARG A 97 -2.87 -14.47 -7.01
CA ARG A 97 -4.01 -15.33 -7.33
C ARG A 97 -3.76 -16.75 -6.86
N VAL A 98 -4.76 -17.40 -6.27
CA VAL A 98 -4.76 -18.82 -5.90
C VAL A 98 -5.93 -19.49 -6.61
N LYS A 99 -5.68 -20.61 -7.28
CA LYS A 99 -6.67 -21.30 -8.13
C LYS A 99 -7.36 -20.35 -9.12
N GLY A 100 -6.59 -19.42 -9.69
CA GLY A 100 -7.06 -18.41 -10.64
C GLY A 100 -7.94 -17.30 -10.03
N LYS A 101 -8.17 -17.25 -8.72
CA LYS A 101 -8.92 -16.18 -8.03
C LYS A 101 -7.99 -15.27 -7.25
N PRO A 102 -8.29 -13.96 -7.09
CA PRO A 102 -7.51 -13.09 -6.20
C PRO A 102 -7.37 -13.71 -4.81
N VAL A 103 -6.20 -13.53 -4.18
CA VAL A 103 -6.02 -13.87 -2.77
C VAL A 103 -7.02 -13.09 -1.93
N ASP A 104 -7.70 -13.81 -1.03
CA ASP A 104 -8.66 -13.27 -0.10
C ASP A 104 -7.93 -12.68 1.12
N ASP A 105 -8.22 -11.42 1.44
CA ASP A 105 -7.53 -10.73 2.52
C ASP A 105 -7.74 -11.41 3.87
N TYR A 106 -8.96 -11.84 4.18
CA TYR A 106 -9.25 -12.48 5.46
C TYR A 106 -8.59 -13.86 5.58
N ARG A 107 -8.58 -14.67 4.51
CA ARG A 107 -7.82 -15.94 4.48
C ARG A 107 -6.32 -15.70 4.55
N ARG A 108 -5.80 -14.62 3.96
CA ARG A 108 -4.39 -14.21 4.10
C ARG A 108 -4.06 -13.94 5.57
N TRP A 109 -4.85 -13.11 6.26
CA TRP A 109 -4.66 -12.85 7.69
C TRP A 109 -4.85 -14.10 8.56
N LEU A 110 -5.78 -15.00 8.21
CA LEU A 110 -5.94 -16.29 8.90
C LEU A 110 -4.71 -17.19 8.72
N THR A 111 -4.08 -17.14 7.55
CA THR A 111 -2.83 -17.88 7.28
C THR A 111 -1.70 -17.37 8.17
N TYR A 112 -1.55 -16.05 8.32
CA TYR A 112 -0.58 -15.48 9.27
C TYR A 112 -0.87 -15.90 10.71
N TYR A 113 -2.14 -15.80 11.12
CA TYR A 113 -2.57 -16.19 12.46
C TYR A 113 -2.20 -17.65 12.77
N GLU A 114 -2.46 -18.58 11.86
CA GLU A 114 -2.11 -19.99 12.08
C GLU A 114 -0.59 -20.22 12.10
N HIS A 115 0.20 -19.52 11.28
CA HIS A 115 1.67 -19.57 11.38
C HIS A 115 2.19 -19.06 12.73
N GLU A 116 1.66 -17.94 13.22
CA GLU A 116 2.09 -17.33 14.48
C GLU A 116 1.60 -18.09 15.71
N LYS A 117 0.44 -18.74 15.64
CA LYS A 117 -0.14 -19.51 16.75
C LYS A 117 0.78 -20.65 17.21
N HIS A 118 1.59 -21.19 16.31
CA HIS A 118 2.60 -22.20 16.63
C HIS A 118 3.76 -21.68 17.51
N THR A 119 3.83 -20.37 17.77
CA THR A 119 4.87 -19.73 18.61
C THR A 119 4.45 -19.49 20.07
N ASP A 120 3.42 -20.17 20.55
CA ASP A 120 2.88 -20.15 21.94
C ASP A 120 2.63 -18.75 22.50
N GLN A 121 1.83 -17.96 21.77
CA GLN A 121 1.46 -16.60 22.16
C GLN A 121 0.05 -16.56 22.77
N THR A 122 -0.01 -16.54 24.11
CA THR A 122 -1.24 -16.24 24.83
C THR A 122 -1.81 -14.89 24.34
N GLY A 123 -3.09 -14.87 23.94
CA GLY A 123 -3.78 -13.66 23.51
C GLY A 123 -3.52 -13.21 22.06
N LEU A 124 -2.90 -14.05 21.21
CA LEU A 124 -2.62 -13.72 19.80
C LEU A 124 -3.87 -13.27 19.02
N LEU A 125 -4.98 -14.00 19.16
CA LEU A 125 -6.22 -13.65 18.46
C LEU A 125 -6.70 -12.25 18.81
N GLU A 126 -6.63 -11.86 20.09
CA GLU A 126 -7.04 -10.51 20.51
C GLU A 126 -6.16 -9.43 19.89
N LYS A 127 -4.86 -9.68 19.68
CA LYS A 127 -3.99 -8.73 18.97
C LYS A 127 -4.46 -8.49 17.54
N TYR A 128 -4.84 -9.56 16.82
CA TYR A 128 -5.37 -9.45 15.46
C TYR A 128 -6.73 -8.73 15.42
N LEU A 129 -7.58 -8.96 16.42
CA LEU A 129 -8.91 -8.33 16.51
C LEU A 129 -8.86 -6.86 16.89
N THR A 130 -7.82 -6.43 17.62
CA THR A 130 -7.70 -5.08 18.16
C THR A 130 -6.59 -4.25 17.52
N ASP A 131 -5.94 -4.77 16.48
CA ASP A 131 -4.90 -4.04 15.77
C ASP A 131 -5.45 -2.71 15.23
N PRO A 132 -4.85 -1.56 15.59
CA PRO A 132 -5.39 -0.25 15.26
C PRO A 132 -5.38 0.04 13.76
N ILE A 133 -4.50 -0.59 12.98
CA ILE A 133 -4.47 -0.46 11.52
C ILE A 133 -5.55 -1.34 10.90
N LEU A 134 -5.72 -2.58 11.36
CA LEU A 134 -6.74 -3.47 10.82
C LEU A 134 -8.16 -3.01 11.14
N LEU A 135 -8.37 -2.41 12.32
CA LEU A 135 -9.63 -1.80 12.74
C LEU A 135 -10.07 -0.62 11.85
N THR A 136 -9.21 -0.13 10.98
CA THR A 136 -9.59 0.87 9.97
C THR A 136 -10.45 0.29 8.85
N ARG A 137 -10.39 -1.05 8.66
CA ARG A 137 -11.24 -1.78 7.73
C ARG A 137 -12.65 -1.92 8.31
N PRO A 138 -13.69 -1.64 7.53
CA PRO A 138 -15.07 -1.81 7.98
C PRO A 138 -15.32 -3.23 8.50
N ASN A 139 -15.91 -3.33 9.70
CA ASN A 139 -16.29 -4.59 10.34
C ASN A 139 -15.14 -5.61 10.46
N TRP A 140 -13.90 -5.13 10.62
CA TRP A 140 -12.72 -6.01 10.70
C TRP A 140 -12.88 -7.10 11.74
N ARG A 141 -13.25 -6.73 12.96
CA ARG A 141 -13.34 -7.64 14.11
C ARG A 141 -14.34 -8.75 13.84
N GLU A 142 -15.56 -8.37 13.42
CA GLU A 142 -16.65 -9.29 13.15
C GLU A 142 -16.30 -10.24 12.00
N ASN A 143 -15.83 -9.70 10.88
CA ASN A 143 -15.51 -10.48 9.69
C ASN A 143 -14.29 -11.41 9.93
N PHE A 144 -13.29 -10.95 10.68
CA PHE A 144 -12.13 -11.79 10.99
C PHE A 144 -12.49 -12.91 11.97
N MET A 145 -13.33 -12.64 12.98
CA MET A 145 -13.89 -13.69 13.84
C MET A 145 -14.65 -14.74 13.04
N GLU A 146 -15.55 -14.31 12.15
CA GLU A 146 -16.29 -15.21 11.27
C GLU A 146 -15.35 -16.05 10.40
N THR A 147 -14.28 -15.43 9.90
CA THR A 147 -13.25 -16.14 9.11
C THR A 147 -12.52 -17.18 9.94
N VAL A 148 -12.14 -16.87 11.18
CA VAL A 148 -11.49 -17.82 12.09
C VAL A 148 -12.41 -19.00 12.41
N GLU A 149 -13.72 -18.77 12.55
CA GLU A 149 -14.70 -19.80 12.90
C GLU A 149 -15.15 -20.67 11.72
N HIS A 150 -15.20 -20.11 10.51
CA HIS A 150 -15.88 -20.74 9.36
C HIS A 150 -15.03 -20.88 8.10
N SER A 151 -13.80 -20.38 8.09
CA SER A 151 -12.87 -20.49 6.98
C SER A 151 -11.66 -21.34 7.33
N SER A 152 -10.75 -21.48 6.36
CA SER A 152 -9.47 -22.15 6.54
C SER A 152 -8.33 -21.29 5.99
N PRO A 153 -7.14 -21.34 6.61
CA PRO A 153 -5.95 -20.73 6.03
C PRO A 153 -5.66 -21.31 4.65
N TYR A 154 -4.80 -20.66 3.87
CA TYR A 154 -4.36 -21.22 2.59
C TYR A 154 -3.54 -22.49 2.83
N THR A 155 -3.95 -23.59 2.20
CA THR A 155 -3.24 -24.86 2.27
C THR A 155 -2.03 -24.87 1.34
N SER A 156 -1.04 -25.73 1.61
CA SER A 156 0.12 -25.90 0.71
C SER A 156 -0.29 -26.32 -0.71
N GLU A 157 -1.34 -27.13 -0.85
CA GLU A 157 -1.87 -27.52 -2.17
C GLU A 157 -2.45 -26.32 -2.92
N GLU A 158 -3.21 -25.46 -2.23
CA GLU A 158 -3.71 -24.21 -2.81
C GLU A 158 -2.56 -23.28 -3.23
N LEU A 159 -1.56 -23.13 -2.36
CA LEU A 159 -0.41 -22.26 -2.60
C LEU A 159 0.48 -22.75 -3.75
N ASN A 160 0.44 -24.03 -4.11
CA ASN A 160 1.11 -24.53 -5.32
C ASN A 160 0.44 -24.07 -6.62
N THR A 161 -0.75 -23.47 -6.55
CA THR A 161 -1.42 -22.83 -7.68
C THR A 161 -1.28 -21.31 -7.65
N LEU A 162 -0.46 -20.77 -6.74
CA LEU A 162 -0.24 -19.35 -6.59
C LEU A 162 0.39 -18.79 -7.86
N THR A 163 -0.12 -17.67 -8.34
CA THR A 163 0.39 -16.96 -9.51
C THR A 163 0.29 -15.45 -9.30
N VAL A 164 1.14 -14.69 -9.98
CA VAL A 164 1.12 -13.22 -9.97
C VAL A 164 0.43 -12.71 -11.24
N ASP A 165 -0.49 -11.77 -11.09
CA ASP A 165 -1.15 -11.09 -12.21
C ASP A 165 -0.25 -9.95 -12.74
N TYR A 166 0.79 -10.29 -13.51
CA TYR A 166 1.76 -9.33 -14.05
C TYR A 166 1.12 -8.22 -14.91
N GLY A 167 0.00 -8.51 -15.58
CA GLY A 167 -0.71 -7.49 -16.37
C GLY A 167 -1.22 -6.32 -15.52
N LYS A 168 -1.62 -6.57 -14.27
CA LYS A 168 -1.98 -5.51 -13.32
C LYS A 168 -0.77 -4.71 -12.83
N ILE A 169 0.38 -5.37 -12.69
CA ILE A 169 1.66 -4.70 -12.34
C ILE A 169 2.07 -3.77 -13.49
N ASP A 170 2.00 -4.23 -14.75
CA ASP A 170 2.35 -3.42 -15.93
C ASP A 170 1.50 -2.14 -16.01
N VAL A 171 0.19 -2.24 -15.76
CA VAL A 171 -0.71 -1.08 -15.72
C VAL A 171 -0.29 -0.08 -14.62
N ALA A 172 0.11 -0.58 -13.45
CA ALA A 172 0.60 0.27 -12.37
C ALA A 172 1.93 0.96 -12.74
N LEU A 173 2.87 0.23 -13.34
CA LEU A 173 4.16 0.76 -13.77
C LEU A 173 4.05 1.79 -14.89
N GLU A 174 3.16 1.58 -15.86
CA GLU A 174 2.92 2.55 -16.94
C GLU A 174 2.43 3.90 -16.38
N SER A 175 1.63 3.89 -15.31
CA SER A 175 1.19 5.11 -14.64
C SER A 175 2.31 5.90 -13.95
N LEU A 176 3.47 5.27 -13.74
CA LEU A 176 4.62 5.83 -13.02
C LEU A 176 5.76 6.25 -13.96
N LYS A 177 5.76 5.82 -15.22
CA LYS A 177 6.85 5.96 -16.20
C LYS A 177 7.42 7.37 -16.38
N GLU A 178 6.57 8.39 -16.30
CA GLU A 178 6.97 9.81 -16.45
C GLU A 178 7.49 10.44 -15.14
N ASN A 179 7.71 9.65 -14.09
CA ASN A 179 8.14 10.12 -12.78
C ASN A 179 9.54 9.63 -12.44
N ARG A 180 10.25 10.43 -11.65
CA ARG A 180 11.54 10.02 -11.09
C ARG A 180 11.29 9.05 -9.95
N ILE A 181 11.51 7.77 -10.18
CA ILE A 181 11.38 6.72 -9.16
C ILE A 181 12.71 6.55 -8.43
N LEU A 182 12.71 6.59 -7.09
CA LEU A 182 13.89 6.27 -6.26
C LEU A 182 14.05 4.77 -6.12
N PHE A 183 13.00 4.14 -5.63
CA PHE A 183 12.85 2.69 -5.47
C PHE A 183 11.35 2.38 -5.34
N THR A 184 10.98 1.14 -5.61
CA THR A 184 9.61 0.65 -5.46
C THR A 184 9.50 -0.15 -4.17
N GLU A 185 8.49 0.13 -3.37
CA GLU A 185 8.15 -0.69 -2.20
C GLU A 185 7.12 -1.72 -2.64
N PRO A 186 7.39 -3.02 -2.55
CA PRO A 186 6.36 -4.01 -2.80
C PRO A 186 5.33 -3.99 -1.65
N GLY A 187 4.07 -4.26 -1.98
CA GLY A 187 2.98 -4.29 -1.02
C GLY A 187 3.09 -5.47 -0.04
N SER A 188 2.23 -5.48 0.98
CA SER A 188 2.23 -6.51 2.05
C SER A 188 1.94 -7.94 1.55
N GLU A 189 1.68 -8.11 0.26
CA GLU A 189 1.68 -9.42 -0.37
C GLU A 189 3.06 -10.09 -0.35
N THR A 190 4.18 -9.33 -0.26
CA THR A 190 5.49 -9.94 -0.01
C THR A 190 5.57 -10.64 1.32
N ASP A 191 4.93 -10.10 2.35
CA ASP A 191 4.88 -10.72 3.67
C ASP A 191 4.13 -12.05 3.59
N PHE A 192 3.11 -12.13 2.72
CA PHE A 192 2.35 -13.35 2.47
C PHE A 192 3.20 -14.40 1.79
N LEU A 193 3.93 -14.01 0.75
CA LEU A 193 4.86 -14.91 0.07
C LEU A 193 5.98 -15.37 1.01
N ALA A 194 6.50 -14.49 1.86
CA ALA A 194 7.51 -14.84 2.86
C ALA A 194 6.98 -15.84 3.89
N ALA A 195 5.81 -15.57 4.47
CA ALA A 195 5.17 -16.44 5.46
C ALA A 195 4.84 -17.83 4.89
N THR A 196 4.52 -17.90 3.59
CA THR A 196 4.13 -19.15 2.92
C THR A 196 5.27 -19.85 2.17
N GLY A 197 6.50 -19.30 2.22
CA GLY A 197 7.66 -19.86 1.53
C GLY A 197 7.53 -19.86 0.00
N LYS A 198 6.97 -18.77 -0.56
CA LYS A 198 6.68 -18.55 -1.99
C LYS A 198 7.34 -17.29 -2.55
N VAL A 199 8.39 -16.78 -1.93
CA VAL A 199 9.06 -15.53 -2.35
C VAL A 199 9.66 -15.66 -3.76
N GLU A 200 10.04 -16.88 -4.16
CA GLU A 200 10.56 -17.19 -5.49
C GLU A 200 9.57 -16.90 -6.62
N GLU A 201 8.26 -16.85 -6.35
CA GLU A 201 7.23 -16.54 -7.35
C GLU A 201 7.27 -15.08 -7.86
N LEU A 202 8.13 -14.24 -7.26
CA LEU A 202 8.40 -12.86 -7.71
C LEU A 202 9.48 -12.76 -8.79
N TRP A 203 10.20 -13.84 -9.11
CA TRP A 203 11.41 -13.83 -9.95
C TRP A 203 11.32 -14.74 -11.17
#